data_AF-A0A7S0D9H2-F1
#
_entry.id   AF-A0A7S0D9H2-F1
#
_cell.length_a   1.000
_cell.length_b   1.000
_cell.length_c   1.000
_cell.angle_alpha   90.00
_cell.angle_beta   90.00
_cell.angle_gamma   90.00
#
_symmetry.space_group_name_H-M   'P 1'
#
loop_
_entity.id
_entity.type
_entity.pdbx_description
1 polymer ?
#
loop_
_entity_poly.entity_id
_entity_poly.type
_entity_poly.pdbx_seq_one_letter_code
_entity_poly.pdbx_strand_id
1 'polypeptide(L)'
;MSGSLRSLARRAFAAAAVRPVAAAPKAPYAHMALRAMATGPAASAVKISDELLEKLGSLSTQALIDGLWVMGWPTSHIMGARPLTEGQKKMVGRAVTIQFAAARPDIAADKPGGTESPEYEAFELVNGKEVIVMSSVGPWESVGGDIKFLRLHQNGVRGLVTDGSVRDTGVLRDYGFPVFSISTTPRQGPHVHQPWSCNTVINCGGVVVRPGDAIVGDDDGAVVIPAAVAQEVYDIAHSREIVEDIVKQELTENPGPPGKFYPFMSGKIKPESPLWKLIESKGHDPKKFKHTAARPGARAGTGVPGAPRARGRVGPGAPRSISSYTQTGASYDHVLQKFAEHKACAVLRTPIEGACTPAMDAAVAGGFKLVEFTLTTPGCLDSVAEYAANRPEVLTGVGTVMSVDDAKRAMDAGAKFIVSPVIVPEVVQWCAENMIVCAPGCQTPTEMVQAWKLGAPIQKLFPGVMGGPNWVKAVSAALPMLRINPTSGVEIDTAADYLRAGAGSLGFVAPAFPPDLVANKDWDGISEIARKIQAAVKSA
;
A
#
# COMPACT_ATOMS: atom_id res chain seq x y z
N MET A 1 -43.68 96.27 1.47
CA MET A 1 -45.14 96.06 1.50
C MET A 1 -45.46 94.84 2.35
N SER A 2 -46.05 95.08 3.54
CA SER A 2 -47.16 94.32 4.17
C SER A 2 -47.14 92.78 4.12
N GLY A 3 -47.31 92.00 5.18
CA GLY A 3 -47.85 92.18 6.52
C GLY A 3 -48.03 90.75 7.08
N SER A 4 -47.50 90.46 8.27
CA SER A 4 -48.27 90.15 9.49
C SER A 4 -49.35 89.04 9.38
N LEU A 5 -48.97 87.85 9.88
CA LEU A 5 -49.61 87.08 10.96
C LEU A 5 -51.08 86.62 10.86
N ARG A 6 -51.24 85.33 11.25
CA ARG A 6 -52.40 84.56 11.79
C ARG A 6 -52.97 83.58 10.75
N SER A 7 -53.07 82.26 11.01
CA SER A 7 -53.61 81.65 12.23
C SER A 7 -53.08 80.23 12.53
N LEU A 8 -52.89 80.00 13.84
CA LEU A 8 -53.15 78.80 14.64
C LEU A 8 -52.91 77.37 14.09
N ALA A 9 -51.86 76.76 14.67
CA ALA A 9 -51.95 75.66 15.64
C ALA A 9 -52.17 74.19 15.16
N ARG A 10 -51.21 73.36 15.62
CA ARG A 10 -51.29 71.92 15.92
C ARG A 10 -51.35 70.97 14.71
N ARG A 11 -50.26 70.23 14.49
CA ARG A 11 -50.20 68.78 14.78
C ARG A 11 -48.84 68.18 14.37
N ALA A 12 -48.31 67.41 15.32
CA ALA A 12 -47.53 66.18 15.18
C ALA A 12 -46.28 66.17 14.27
N PHE A 13 -45.14 66.01 14.96
CA PHE A 13 -43.98 65.27 14.46
C PHE A 13 -44.42 63.97 13.78
N ALA A 14 -44.10 63.84 12.49
CA ALA A 14 -43.80 62.56 11.87
C ALA A 14 -42.46 62.75 11.15
N ALA A 15 -41.36 62.54 11.89
CA ALA A 15 -40.05 62.41 11.29
C ALA A 15 -40.08 61.17 10.38
N ALA A 16 -39.93 61.38 9.08
CA ALA A 16 -39.74 60.31 8.12
C ALA A 16 -38.54 59.48 8.56
N ALA A 17 -38.81 58.24 8.97
CA ALA A 17 -37.78 57.29 9.37
C ALA A 17 -36.83 57.07 8.19
N VAL A 18 -35.57 57.47 8.36
CA VAL A 18 -34.46 57.02 7.52
C VAL A 18 -34.44 55.50 7.60
N ARG A 19 -34.77 54.84 6.49
CA ARG A 19 -34.64 53.39 6.38
C ARG A 19 -33.19 53.01 6.71
N PRO A 20 -32.95 52.05 7.61
CA PRO A 20 -31.59 51.59 7.86
C PRO A 20 -31.04 51.01 6.55
N VAL A 21 -29.83 51.44 6.20
CA VAL A 21 -29.04 50.80 5.14
C VAL A 21 -29.00 49.31 5.49
N ALA A 22 -29.45 48.48 4.54
CA ALA A 22 -29.50 47.04 4.73
C ALA A 22 -28.14 46.55 5.23
N ALA A 23 -28.15 45.75 6.30
CA ALA A 23 -26.96 45.12 6.83
C ALA A 23 -26.22 44.40 5.69
N ALA A 24 -24.90 44.60 5.61
CA ALA A 24 -24.05 43.91 4.68
C ALA A 24 -24.39 42.40 4.69
N PRO A 25 -24.48 41.73 3.52
CA PRO A 25 -24.83 40.33 3.47
C PRO A 25 -23.84 39.56 4.35
N LYS A 26 -24.35 38.78 5.31
CA LYS A 26 -23.54 37.84 6.10
C LYS A 26 -22.79 36.97 5.11
N ALA A 27 -21.46 37.11 5.05
CA ALA A 27 -20.61 36.36 4.14
C ALA A 27 -20.97 34.87 4.24
N PRO A 28 -21.52 34.22 3.20
CA PRO A 28 -22.07 32.87 3.30
C PRO A 28 -21.01 31.78 3.53
N TYR A 29 -19.75 32.17 3.72
CA TYR A 29 -18.57 31.32 3.67
C TYR A 29 -17.53 31.59 4.77
N ALA A 30 -17.88 32.30 5.85
CA ALA A 30 -16.99 32.41 7.01
C ALA A 30 -16.60 31.02 7.58
N HIS A 31 -17.50 30.03 7.44
CA HIS A 31 -17.22 28.63 7.77
C HIS A 31 -16.45 27.84 6.69
N MET A 32 -16.29 28.35 5.47
CA MET A 32 -15.52 27.67 4.41
C MET A 32 -14.01 27.85 4.61
N ALA A 33 -13.53 29.00 5.07
CA ALA A 33 -12.12 29.18 5.43
C ALA A 33 -11.70 28.25 6.59
N LEU A 34 -12.60 28.07 7.57
CA LEU A 34 -12.46 27.11 8.68
C LEU A 34 -12.58 25.63 8.27
N ARG A 35 -13.09 25.32 7.07
CA ARG A 35 -13.28 23.95 6.54
C ARG A 35 -12.29 23.57 5.44
N ALA A 36 -11.84 24.53 4.63
CA ALA A 36 -10.81 24.35 3.60
C ALA A 36 -9.45 24.02 4.22
N MET A 37 -9.24 24.53 5.42
CA MET A 37 -8.16 24.20 6.33
C MET A 37 -8.82 23.52 7.52
N ALA A 38 -9.04 22.20 7.49
CA ALA A 38 -9.36 21.43 8.69
C ALA A 38 -8.13 21.39 9.61
N THR A 39 -7.61 22.58 9.96
CA THR A 39 -6.48 22.85 10.83
C THR A 39 -6.97 22.75 12.26
N GLY A 40 -7.34 21.54 12.66
CA GLY A 40 -7.06 21.16 14.05
C GLY A 40 -5.62 21.60 14.40
N PRO A 41 -5.32 21.90 15.67
CA PRO A 41 -4.03 22.48 16.03
C PRO A 41 -2.90 21.69 15.37
N ALA A 42 -1.96 22.41 14.72
CA ALA A 42 -0.88 21.77 13.96
C ALA A 42 -0.13 20.75 14.83
N ALA A 43 0.01 21.06 16.12
CA ALA A 43 0.51 20.14 17.13
C ALA A 43 -0.62 19.52 17.97
N SER A 44 -0.39 18.30 18.45
CA SER A 44 -1.21 17.69 19.49
C SER A 44 -1.25 18.58 20.75
N ALA A 45 -2.38 18.58 21.47
CA ALA A 45 -2.46 19.20 22.80
C ALA A 45 -1.54 18.50 23.82
N VAL A 46 -1.24 17.22 23.58
CA VAL A 46 -0.31 16.42 24.37
C VAL A 46 1.10 16.57 23.80
N LYS A 47 2.05 16.99 24.64
CA LYS A 47 3.47 17.05 24.30
C LYS A 47 4.19 15.80 24.81
N ILE A 48 5.00 15.18 23.96
CA ILE A 48 5.91 14.11 24.35
C ILE A 48 7.00 14.72 25.24
N SER A 49 7.21 14.21 26.45
CA SER A 49 8.30 14.65 27.35
C SER A 49 9.67 14.16 26.87
N ASP A 50 10.77 14.77 27.31
CA ASP A 50 12.10 14.31 26.93
C ASP A 50 12.36 12.87 27.41
N GLU A 51 11.90 12.54 28.61
CA GLU A 51 12.00 11.18 29.14
C GLU A 51 11.27 10.15 28.26
N LEU A 52 10.03 10.45 27.83
CA LEU A 52 9.28 9.57 26.95
C LEU A 52 9.93 9.48 25.56
N LEU A 53 10.49 10.58 25.06
CA LEU A 53 11.18 10.59 23.78
C LEU A 53 12.40 9.66 23.79
N GLU A 54 13.25 9.72 24.82
CA GLU A 54 14.41 8.82 24.95
C GLU A 54 13.98 7.36 25.11
N LYS A 55 12.91 7.10 25.88
CA LYS A 55 12.27 5.78 26.01
C LYS A 55 11.79 5.21 24.68
N LEU A 56 11.12 6.00 23.84
CA LEU A 56 10.74 5.58 22.49
C LEU A 56 11.98 5.27 21.65
N GLY A 57 13.03 6.08 21.79
CA GLY A 57 14.31 5.90 21.11
C GLY A 57 15.05 4.62 21.49
N SER A 58 14.76 3.99 22.64
CA SER A 58 15.38 2.72 23.01
C SER A 58 14.77 1.52 22.29
N LEU A 59 13.50 1.60 21.84
CA LEU A 59 12.75 0.49 21.25
C LEU A 59 12.91 0.42 19.73
N SER A 60 12.95 -0.78 19.15
CA SER A 60 13.05 -0.95 17.69
C SER A 60 11.86 -0.32 16.93
N THR A 61 12.06 0.07 15.66
CA THR A 61 10.96 0.59 14.83
C THR A 61 9.83 -0.44 14.68
N GLN A 62 10.16 -1.73 14.62
CA GLN A 62 9.19 -2.83 14.57
C GLN A 62 8.36 -2.93 15.85
N ALA A 63 8.99 -2.83 17.03
CA ALA A 63 8.26 -2.86 18.30
C ALA A 63 7.26 -1.71 18.40
N LEU A 64 7.64 -0.52 17.92
CA LEU A 64 6.77 0.67 17.90
C LEU A 64 5.61 0.51 16.90
N ILE A 65 5.86 -0.03 15.70
CA ILE A 65 4.81 -0.39 14.73
C ILE A 65 3.84 -1.40 15.34
N ASP A 66 4.36 -2.43 16.00
CA ASP A 66 3.55 -3.44 16.66
C ASP A 66 2.70 -2.84 17.79
N GLY A 67 3.25 -1.89 18.55
CA GLY A 67 2.52 -1.13 19.56
C GLY A 67 1.32 -0.39 18.96
N LEU A 68 1.53 0.32 17.85
CA LEU A 68 0.47 1.01 17.12
C LEU A 68 -0.56 0.03 16.54
N TRP A 69 -0.11 -1.06 15.95
CA TRP A 69 -0.97 -2.10 15.37
C TRP A 69 -1.90 -2.72 16.43
N VAL A 70 -1.37 -3.00 17.62
CA VAL A 70 -2.15 -3.52 18.76
C VAL A 70 -3.28 -2.56 19.17
N MET A 71 -3.04 -1.26 19.06
CA MET A 71 -4.01 -0.22 19.35
C MET A 71 -5.01 0.01 18.20
N GLY A 72 -4.87 -0.69 17.07
CA GLY A 72 -5.71 -0.53 15.89
C GLY A 72 -5.41 0.74 15.09
N TRP A 73 -4.23 1.33 15.27
CA TRP A 73 -3.77 2.44 14.43
C TRP A 73 -3.35 1.95 13.05
N PRO A 74 -3.53 2.76 11.99
CA PRO A 74 -2.98 2.45 10.67
C PRO A 74 -1.45 2.39 10.75
N THR A 75 -0.83 1.78 9.74
CA THR A 75 0.64 1.69 9.68
C THR A 75 1.25 3.09 9.59
N SER A 76 2.24 3.37 10.44
CA SER A 76 2.88 4.69 10.56
C SER A 76 4.35 4.70 10.11
N HIS A 77 4.76 3.73 9.29
CA HIS A 77 6.08 3.73 8.65
C HIS A 77 6.10 4.71 7.46
N ILE A 78 7.09 5.60 7.41
CA ILE A 78 7.23 6.55 6.30
C ILE A 78 7.77 5.78 5.09
N MET A 79 6.91 5.55 4.10
CA MET A 79 7.23 4.70 2.96
C MET A 79 8.42 5.25 2.18
N GLY A 80 9.41 4.38 1.95
CA GLY A 80 10.61 4.69 1.18
C GLY A 80 11.68 5.47 1.96
N ALA A 81 11.44 5.94 3.18
CA ALA A 81 12.47 6.61 3.99
C ALA A 81 13.54 5.61 4.47
N ARG A 82 14.54 5.36 3.62
CA ARG A 82 15.65 4.41 3.88
C ARG A 82 16.85 5.13 4.48
N PRO A 83 17.62 4.48 5.38
CA PRO A 83 18.82 5.07 5.92
C PRO A 83 19.82 5.42 4.82
N LEU A 84 20.45 6.60 4.92
CA LEU A 84 21.45 7.07 3.96
C LEU A 84 22.72 6.21 3.97
N THR A 85 23.05 5.67 5.15
CA THR A 85 24.18 4.77 5.37
C THR A 85 23.72 3.57 6.18
N GLU A 86 24.14 2.38 5.77
CA GLU A 86 23.92 1.15 6.53
C GLU A 86 24.62 1.22 7.89
N GLY A 87 23.91 0.86 8.96
CA GLY A 87 24.43 0.94 10.32
C GLY A 87 24.56 2.37 10.85
N GLN A 88 23.83 3.33 10.26
CA GLN A 88 23.78 4.69 10.80
C GLN A 88 23.18 4.70 12.21
N LYS A 89 23.50 5.74 12.97
CA LYS A 89 22.97 5.88 14.33
C LYS A 89 21.45 5.89 14.31
N LYS A 90 20.85 5.31 15.34
CA LYS A 90 19.41 5.39 15.57
C LYS A 90 19.00 6.85 15.73
N MET A 91 17.86 7.18 15.15
CA MET A 91 17.28 8.51 15.17
C MET A 91 16.08 8.53 16.10
N VAL A 92 16.02 9.55 16.96
CA VAL A 92 14.83 9.85 17.74
C VAL A 92 14.70 11.36 17.94
N GLY A 93 13.52 11.90 17.68
CA GLY A 93 13.23 13.30 17.92
C GLY A 93 11.78 13.68 17.68
N ARG A 94 11.41 14.89 18.10
CA ARG A 94 10.09 15.46 17.81
C ARG A 94 10.06 16.01 16.40
N ALA A 95 8.98 15.78 15.68
CA ALA A 95 8.84 16.23 14.31
C ALA A 95 8.77 17.76 14.22
N VAL A 96 9.66 18.35 13.42
CA VAL A 96 9.47 19.66 12.79
C VAL A 96 9.22 19.41 11.32
N THR A 97 8.10 19.89 10.80
CA THR A 97 7.60 19.49 9.47
C THR A 97 7.82 20.58 8.42
N ILE A 98 8.12 20.17 7.20
CA ILE A 98 8.12 21.02 6.01
C ILE A 98 7.31 20.33 4.92
N GLN A 99 6.42 21.07 4.25
CA GLN A 99 5.77 20.60 3.03
C GLN A 99 6.31 21.32 1.81
N PHE A 100 6.69 20.57 0.77
CA PHE A 100 6.97 21.13 -0.53
C PHE A 100 5.71 21.12 -1.41
N ALA A 101 5.56 22.15 -2.24
CA ALA A 101 4.57 22.24 -3.31
C ALA A 101 5.27 22.15 -4.67
N ALA A 102 4.58 21.61 -5.67
CA ALA A 102 5.11 21.54 -7.02
C ALA A 102 5.41 22.94 -7.54
N ALA A 103 6.55 23.09 -8.22
CA ALA A 103 6.98 24.36 -8.75
C ALA A 103 5.98 24.83 -9.81
N ARG A 104 5.55 26.08 -9.67
CA ARG A 104 4.59 26.73 -10.55
C ARG A 104 4.92 28.23 -10.60
N PRO A 105 5.10 28.82 -11.80
CA PRO A 105 5.52 30.22 -11.90
C PRO A 105 4.56 31.21 -11.23
N ASP A 106 3.26 30.92 -11.24
CA ASP A 106 2.23 31.82 -10.70
C ASP A 106 2.26 31.93 -9.16
N ILE A 107 2.64 30.85 -8.47
CA ILE A 107 2.72 30.80 -7.00
C ILE A 107 4.13 31.03 -6.46
N ALA A 108 5.12 31.25 -7.34
CA ALA A 108 6.50 31.48 -6.92
C ALA A 108 6.66 32.80 -6.14
N ALA A 109 5.83 33.80 -6.47
CA ALA A 109 5.79 35.09 -5.77
C ALA A 109 5.01 35.04 -4.44
N ASP A 110 4.14 34.04 -4.26
CA ASP A 110 3.35 33.87 -3.03
C ASP A 110 4.18 33.34 -1.86
N LYS A 111 5.31 32.69 -2.18
CA LYS A 111 6.23 32.14 -1.18
C LYS A 111 7.12 33.25 -0.62
N PRO A 112 7.17 33.47 0.71
CA PRO A 112 8.16 34.36 1.31
C PRO A 112 9.59 33.91 0.93
N GLY A 113 10.43 34.86 0.53
CA GLY A 113 11.81 34.64 0.15
C GLY A 113 12.78 34.83 1.31
N GLY A 114 14.08 34.61 1.06
CA GLY A 114 15.12 34.90 2.05
C GLY A 114 14.90 34.14 3.36
N THR A 115 15.18 34.77 4.50
CA THR A 115 15.07 34.17 5.85
C THR A 115 13.66 33.78 6.26
N GLU A 116 12.63 34.32 5.60
CA GLU A 116 11.21 34.02 5.88
C GLU A 116 10.71 32.79 5.09
N SER A 117 11.59 32.15 4.30
CA SER A 117 11.23 30.95 3.56
C SER A 117 10.85 29.81 4.52
N PRO A 118 9.79 29.03 4.25
CA PRO A 118 9.29 28.03 5.19
C PRO A 118 10.32 27.00 5.67
N GLU A 119 11.27 26.60 4.82
CA GLU A 119 12.33 25.67 5.24
C GLU A 119 13.31 26.31 6.21
N TYR A 120 13.64 27.59 6.04
CA TYR A 120 14.59 28.25 6.94
C TYR A 120 13.95 28.55 8.30
N GLU A 121 12.68 28.96 8.31
CA GLU A 121 11.92 29.05 9.57
C GLU A 121 11.90 27.70 10.30
N ALA A 122 11.66 26.59 9.58
CA ALA A 122 11.68 25.26 10.18
C ALA A 122 13.06 24.88 10.73
N PHE A 123 14.16 25.29 10.07
CA PHE A 123 15.51 25.01 10.56
C PHE A 123 15.77 25.71 11.90
N GLU A 124 15.22 26.90 12.11
CA GLU A 124 15.36 27.65 13.36
C GLU A 124 14.44 27.13 14.49
N LEU A 125 13.48 26.25 14.19
CA LEU A 125 12.69 25.55 15.22
C LEU A 125 13.42 24.34 15.82
N VAL A 126 14.49 23.88 15.17
CA VAL A 126 15.33 22.77 15.67
C VAL A 126 16.22 23.29 16.79
N ASN A 127 16.20 22.61 17.95
CA ASN A 127 16.95 23.02 19.15
C ASN A 127 17.63 21.86 19.90
N GLY A 128 17.90 20.74 19.22
CA GLY A 128 18.67 19.62 19.78
C GLY A 128 17.88 18.35 20.07
N LYS A 129 16.55 18.39 19.96
CA LYS A 129 15.64 17.25 20.24
C LYS A 129 14.67 16.97 19.10
N GLU A 130 14.83 17.66 17.98
CA GLU A 130 13.93 17.60 16.84
C GLU A 130 14.51 16.77 15.71
N VAL A 131 13.62 16.09 15.00
CA VAL A 131 13.88 15.49 13.69
C VAL A 131 13.12 16.32 12.69
N ILE A 132 13.79 16.71 11.60
CA ILE A 132 13.12 17.42 10.52
C ILE A 132 12.48 16.43 9.55
N VAL A 133 11.20 16.62 9.25
CA VAL A 133 10.42 15.75 8.37
C VAL A 133 9.96 16.56 7.17
N MET A 134 10.45 16.21 5.98
CA MET A 134 10.20 16.96 4.75
C MET A 134 9.36 16.13 3.78
N SER A 135 8.12 16.55 3.55
CA SER A 135 7.24 16.01 2.52
C SER A 135 7.60 16.60 1.16
N SER A 136 8.05 15.75 0.24
CA SER A 136 8.39 16.12 -1.13
C SER A 136 7.18 15.95 -2.06
N VAL A 137 7.25 16.56 -3.24
CA VAL A 137 6.25 16.36 -4.31
C VAL A 137 6.42 15.02 -5.03
N GLY A 138 7.55 14.35 -4.82
CA GLY A 138 7.85 13.05 -5.41
C GLY A 138 9.18 12.46 -4.95
N PRO A 139 9.42 11.17 -5.24
CA PRO A 139 10.52 10.39 -4.67
C PRO A 139 11.92 10.86 -5.08
N TRP A 140 12.06 11.52 -6.23
CA TRP A 140 13.35 11.82 -6.86
C TRP A 140 13.82 13.26 -6.66
N GLU A 141 13.00 14.10 -6.04
CA GLU A 141 13.26 15.52 -5.92
C GLU A 141 14.08 15.83 -4.67
N SER A 142 15.11 16.66 -4.85
CA SER A 142 15.99 17.07 -3.76
C SER A 142 15.28 18.03 -2.81
N VAL A 143 15.10 17.63 -1.55
CA VAL A 143 14.60 18.55 -0.50
C VAL A 143 15.71 19.46 0.05
N GLY A 144 16.97 19.08 -0.13
CA GLY A 144 18.13 19.87 0.27
C GLY A 144 19.45 19.17 0.02
N GLY A 145 20.52 19.83 0.44
CA GLY A 145 21.92 19.43 0.31
C GLY A 145 22.78 20.25 1.27
N ASP A 146 24.09 20.25 1.05
CA ASP A 146 25.13 20.69 1.98
C ASP A 146 24.76 21.93 2.82
N ILE A 147 24.71 23.13 2.21
CA ILE A 147 24.53 24.40 2.95
C ILE A 147 23.26 24.42 3.80
N LYS A 148 22.15 23.84 3.31
CA LYS A 148 20.90 23.79 4.06
C LYS A 148 21.02 22.87 5.27
N PHE A 149 21.68 21.74 5.09
CA PHE A 149 21.82 20.73 6.13
C PHE A 149 22.95 21.03 7.12
N LEU A 150 23.93 21.85 6.72
CA LEU A 150 24.90 22.46 7.63
C LEU A 150 24.18 23.24 8.73
N ARG A 151 23.16 24.04 8.38
CA ARG A 151 22.41 24.81 9.38
C ARG A 151 21.67 23.91 10.36
N LEU A 152 21.06 22.83 9.88
CA LEU A 152 20.44 21.83 10.75
C LEU A 152 21.44 21.16 11.69
N HIS A 153 22.63 20.83 11.18
CA HIS A 153 23.71 20.29 11.99
C HIS A 153 24.15 21.28 13.08
N GLN A 154 24.33 22.57 12.74
CA GLN A 154 24.66 23.63 13.70
C GLN A 154 23.60 23.78 14.80
N ASN A 155 22.32 23.61 14.46
CA ASN A 155 21.20 23.66 15.40
C ASN A 155 21.01 22.34 16.18
N GLY A 156 21.86 21.34 15.96
CA GLY A 156 21.86 20.09 16.72
C GLY A 156 20.73 19.12 16.34
N VAL A 157 20.29 19.11 15.08
CA VAL A 157 19.22 18.21 14.63
C VAL A 157 19.49 16.75 14.99
N ARG A 158 18.47 16.03 15.44
CA ARG A 158 18.57 14.59 15.78
C ARG A 158 18.48 13.69 14.56
N GLY A 159 18.00 14.21 13.45
CA GLY A 159 17.98 13.53 12.16
C GLY A 159 17.09 14.21 11.13
N LEU A 160 17.09 13.68 9.91
CA LEU A 160 16.25 14.13 8.81
C LEU A 160 15.50 12.94 8.21
N VAL A 161 14.21 13.14 7.92
CA VAL A 161 13.39 12.17 7.19
C VAL A 161 12.69 12.84 6.01
N THR A 162 12.69 12.19 4.86
CA THR A 162 11.92 12.64 3.70
C THR A 162 11.45 11.47 2.84
N ASP A 163 10.29 11.65 2.20
CA ASP A 163 9.80 10.81 1.11
C ASP A 163 10.27 11.32 -0.27
N GLY A 164 11.21 12.25 -0.30
CA GLY A 164 11.96 12.67 -1.48
C GLY A 164 13.40 12.17 -1.44
N SER A 165 14.30 12.95 -2.04
CA SER A 165 15.72 12.64 -2.14
C SER A 165 16.60 13.72 -1.49
N VAL A 166 17.84 13.37 -1.17
CA VAL A 166 18.87 14.30 -0.66
C VAL A 166 20.08 14.39 -1.60
N ARG A 167 20.84 15.49 -1.51
CA ARG A 167 22.08 15.71 -2.28
C ARG A 167 23.29 15.75 -1.36
N ASP A 168 24.47 15.82 -1.98
CA ASP A 168 25.76 16.10 -1.33
C ASP A 168 26.11 15.06 -0.26
N THR A 169 25.77 13.79 -0.53
CA THR A 169 25.73 12.72 0.47
C THR A 169 27.05 12.40 1.13
N GLY A 170 28.18 12.68 0.48
CA GLY A 170 29.50 12.61 1.11
C GLY A 170 29.59 13.56 2.30
N VAL A 171 29.19 14.82 2.12
CA VAL A 171 29.20 15.85 3.17
C VAL A 171 28.17 15.54 4.28
N LEU A 172 26.99 15.04 3.90
CA LEU A 172 25.98 14.64 4.89
C LEU A 172 26.48 13.53 5.82
N ARG A 173 27.29 12.59 5.30
CA ARG A 173 27.92 11.55 6.12
C ARG A 173 28.89 12.16 7.14
N ASP A 174 29.63 13.20 6.75
CA ASP A 174 30.57 13.90 7.62
C ASP A 174 29.85 14.69 8.74
N TYR A 175 28.64 15.21 8.49
CA TYR A 175 27.81 15.83 9.53
C TYR A 175 27.33 14.84 10.61
N GLY A 176 27.25 13.55 10.30
CA GLY A 176 27.09 12.48 11.28
C GLY A 176 25.72 12.38 11.97
N PHE A 177 24.73 13.17 11.56
CA PHE A 177 23.34 12.97 11.99
C PHE A 177 22.62 11.98 11.04
N PRO A 178 21.68 11.16 11.55
CA PRO A 178 20.95 10.19 10.73
C PRO A 178 20.09 10.85 9.65
N VAL A 179 20.12 10.30 8.44
CA VAL A 179 19.32 10.77 7.31
C VAL A 179 18.53 9.61 6.73
N PHE A 180 17.24 9.83 6.48
CA PHE A 180 16.34 8.87 5.87
C PHE A 180 15.68 9.47 4.64
N SER A 181 15.83 8.83 3.49
CA SER A 181 15.35 9.34 2.20
C SER A 181 15.05 8.20 1.23
N ILE A 182 14.21 8.44 0.22
CA ILE A 182 13.94 7.47 -0.85
C ILE A 182 15.19 7.21 -1.68
N SER A 183 15.91 8.26 -2.03
CA SER A 183 17.12 8.14 -2.83
C SER A 183 18.08 9.29 -2.59
N THR A 184 19.22 9.20 -3.27
CA THR A 184 20.20 10.27 -3.34
C THR A 184 20.23 10.78 -4.78
N THR A 185 20.38 12.08 -4.98
CA THR A 185 20.25 12.68 -6.31
C THR A 185 21.27 13.79 -6.52
N PRO A 186 21.76 14.01 -7.76
CA PRO A 186 22.49 15.22 -8.11
C PRO A 186 21.57 16.38 -8.53
N ARG A 187 20.26 16.13 -8.76
CA ARG A 187 19.30 17.12 -9.28
C ARG A 187 19.05 18.26 -8.29
N GLN A 188 18.87 19.47 -8.80
CA GLN A 188 18.45 20.61 -7.98
C GLN A 188 16.92 20.60 -7.77
N GLY A 189 16.46 20.82 -6.54
CA GLY A 189 15.04 20.86 -6.19
C GLY A 189 14.23 22.05 -6.72
N PRO A 190 14.74 23.31 -6.71
CA PRO A 190 13.92 24.51 -6.96
C PRO A 190 13.18 24.58 -8.30
N HIS A 191 13.62 23.84 -9.32
CA HIS A 191 12.94 23.79 -10.61
C HIS A 191 11.69 22.89 -10.62
N VAL A 192 11.55 21.99 -9.64
CA VAL A 192 10.49 20.97 -9.59
C VAL A 192 9.58 21.18 -8.40
N HIS A 193 10.11 21.68 -7.28
CA HIS A 193 9.31 22.01 -6.10
C HIS A 193 9.86 23.18 -5.30
N GLN A 194 9.00 23.73 -4.45
CA GLN A 194 9.35 24.82 -3.54
C GLN A 194 8.79 24.53 -2.14
N PRO A 195 9.50 24.92 -1.07
CA PRO A 195 9.00 24.80 0.29
C PRO A 195 7.79 25.71 0.46
N TRP A 196 6.71 25.18 1.01
CA TRP A 196 5.39 25.82 0.98
C TRP A 196 4.84 26.09 2.37
N SER A 197 4.99 25.15 3.28
CA SER A 197 4.56 25.34 4.67
C SER A 197 5.62 24.89 5.67
N CYS A 198 5.68 25.62 6.77
CA CYS A 198 6.54 25.37 7.91
C CYS A 198 5.69 24.90 9.09
N ASN A 199 6.10 23.80 9.70
CA ASN A 199 5.57 23.28 10.95
C ASN A 199 4.04 23.11 10.96
N THR A 200 3.50 22.58 9.86
CA THR A 200 2.08 22.21 9.70
C THR A 200 1.89 20.70 9.66
N VAL A 201 0.65 20.22 9.68
CA VAL A 201 0.37 18.80 9.40
C VAL A 201 0.76 18.49 7.94
N ILE A 202 1.55 17.43 7.72
CA ILE A 202 1.99 17.00 6.38
C ILE A 202 1.68 15.53 6.14
N ASN A 203 1.68 15.10 4.88
CA ASN A 203 1.75 13.69 4.50
C ASN A 203 3.16 13.41 3.97
N CYS A 204 3.91 12.55 4.64
CA CYS A 204 5.25 12.14 4.24
C CYS A 204 5.25 10.62 4.08
N GLY A 205 5.49 10.13 2.86
CA GLY A 205 5.57 8.70 2.57
C GLY A 205 4.29 7.94 2.89
N GLY A 206 3.12 8.57 2.68
CA GLY A 206 1.82 7.98 2.97
C GLY A 206 1.36 8.10 4.43
N VAL A 207 2.18 8.68 5.32
CA VAL A 207 1.88 8.85 6.74
C VAL A 207 1.64 10.31 7.08
N VAL A 208 0.59 10.57 7.86
CA VAL A 208 0.31 11.91 8.38
C VAL A 208 1.25 12.19 9.56
N VAL A 209 2.00 13.29 9.48
CA VAL A 209 2.92 13.75 10.53
C VAL A 209 2.45 15.08 11.06
N ARG A 210 2.30 15.18 12.38
CA ARG A 210 2.07 16.46 13.07
C ARG A 210 3.34 16.96 13.72
N PRO A 211 3.58 18.28 13.75
CA PRO A 211 4.52 18.91 14.65
C PRO A 211 4.46 18.34 16.07
N GLY A 212 5.60 17.90 16.58
CA GLY A 212 5.73 17.34 17.92
C GLY A 212 5.44 15.83 18.06
N ASP A 213 4.99 15.14 17.01
CA ASP A 213 4.96 13.68 16.99
C ASP A 213 6.40 13.12 17.13
N ALA A 214 6.55 11.95 17.73
CA ALA A 214 7.87 11.33 17.82
C ALA A 214 8.19 10.63 16.51
N ILE A 215 9.40 10.85 16.01
CA ILE A 215 9.97 10.13 14.88
C ILE A 215 11.07 9.24 15.42
N VAL A 216 10.98 7.94 15.16
CA VAL A 216 12.03 6.97 15.51
C VAL A 216 12.48 6.30 14.21
N GLY A 217 13.79 6.19 14.01
CA GLY A 217 14.33 5.49 12.84
C GLY A 217 15.56 4.66 13.16
N ASP A 218 15.64 3.48 12.55
CA ASP A 218 16.76 2.54 12.58
C ASP A 218 17.00 1.98 11.17
N ASP A 219 17.81 0.94 11.00
CA ASP A 219 18.16 0.44 9.66
C ASP A 219 16.96 -0.05 8.83
N ASP A 220 15.81 -0.32 9.45
CA ASP A 220 14.59 -0.77 8.77
C ASP A 220 13.68 0.38 8.31
N GLY A 221 13.98 1.63 8.70
CA GLY A 221 13.31 2.83 8.22
C GLY A 221 12.91 3.80 9.34
N ALA A 222 11.94 4.68 9.06
CA ALA A 222 11.45 5.67 10.00
C ALA A 222 9.95 5.50 10.29
N VAL A 223 9.57 5.64 11.55
CA VAL A 223 8.20 5.45 12.06
C VAL A 223 7.74 6.70 12.80
N VAL A 224 6.46 7.04 12.61
CA VAL A 224 5.78 8.16 13.27
C VAL A 224 4.95 7.63 14.44
N ILE A 225 5.17 8.18 15.62
CA ILE A 225 4.44 7.86 16.84
C ILE A 225 3.64 9.11 17.24
N PRO A 226 2.30 9.09 17.07
CA PRO A 226 1.48 10.26 17.36
C PRO A 226 1.57 10.64 18.84
N ALA A 227 1.78 11.93 19.12
CA ALA A 227 2.02 12.41 20.47
C ALA A 227 0.88 12.10 21.45
N ALA A 228 -0.36 12.01 20.96
CA ALA A 228 -1.54 11.69 21.76
C ALA A 228 -1.55 10.26 22.34
N VAL A 229 -0.82 9.32 21.72
CA VAL A 229 -0.78 7.91 22.13
C VAL A 229 0.63 7.40 22.44
N ALA A 230 1.64 8.26 22.36
CA ALA A 230 3.05 7.90 22.49
C ALA A 230 3.38 7.10 23.77
N GLN A 231 2.81 7.47 24.92
CA GLN A 231 3.02 6.73 26.17
C GLN A 231 2.44 5.32 26.11
N GLU A 232 1.25 5.17 25.56
CA GLU A 232 0.59 3.87 25.45
C GLU A 232 1.31 2.96 24.45
N VAL A 233 1.79 3.53 23.33
CA VAL A 233 2.64 2.82 22.36
C VAL A 233 3.91 2.34 23.03
N TYR A 234 4.62 3.19 23.78
CA TYR A 234 5.82 2.79 24.52
C TYR A 234 5.52 1.65 25.50
N ASP A 235 4.48 1.77 26.33
CA ASP A 235 4.14 0.75 27.32
C ASP A 235 3.91 -0.61 26.66
N ILE A 236 3.18 -0.63 25.53
CA ILE A 236 2.89 -1.86 24.79
C ILE A 236 4.16 -2.42 24.15
N ALA A 237 4.91 -1.59 23.42
CA ALA A 237 6.10 -2.00 22.70
C ALA A 237 7.19 -2.51 23.65
N HIS A 238 7.47 -1.79 24.74
CA HIS A 238 8.44 -2.18 25.76
C HIS A 238 8.05 -3.48 26.47
N SER A 239 6.77 -3.62 26.83
CA SER A 239 6.24 -4.85 27.43
C SER A 239 6.47 -6.06 26.52
N ARG A 240 6.33 -5.88 25.20
CA ARG A 240 6.51 -6.95 24.22
C ARG A 240 7.98 -7.33 24.05
N GLU A 241 8.90 -6.37 23.98
CA GLU A 241 10.34 -6.66 23.92
C GLU A 241 10.79 -7.53 25.10
N ILE A 242 10.30 -7.25 26.32
CA ILE A 242 10.57 -8.11 27.50
C ILE A 242 10.13 -9.55 27.27
N VAL A 243 8.93 -9.75 26.73
CA VAL A 243 8.41 -11.10 26.43
C VAL A 243 9.24 -11.77 25.34
N GLU A 244 9.60 -11.04 24.30
CA GLU A 244 10.44 -11.56 23.22
C GLU A 244 11.82 -11.97 23.71
N ASP A 245 12.44 -11.20 24.60
CA ASP A 245 13.75 -11.51 25.15
C ASP A 245 13.71 -12.74 26.05
N ILE A 246 12.67 -12.89 26.88
CA ILE A 246 12.41 -14.12 27.65
C ILE A 246 12.30 -15.33 26.71
N VAL A 247 11.56 -15.20 25.62
CA VAL A 247 11.37 -16.27 24.63
C VAL A 247 12.66 -16.57 23.87
N LYS A 248 13.41 -15.55 23.46
CA LYS A 248 14.71 -15.71 22.78
C LYS A 248 15.72 -16.41 23.68
N GLN A 249 15.80 -16.03 24.96
CA GLN A 249 16.69 -16.68 25.92
C GLN A 249 16.32 -18.16 26.07
N GLU A 250 15.05 -18.48 26.28
CA GLU A 250 14.58 -19.86 26.39
C GLU A 250 14.86 -20.68 25.13
N LEU A 251 14.64 -20.12 23.94
CA LEU A 251 14.94 -20.81 22.68
C LEU A 251 16.44 -20.93 22.38
N THR A 252 17.27 -20.10 23.00
CA THR A 252 18.73 -20.21 22.92
C THR A 252 19.24 -21.31 23.83
N GLU A 253 18.72 -21.38 25.07
CA GLU A 253 19.06 -22.41 26.06
C GLU A 253 18.47 -23.77 25.68
N ASN A 254 17.24 -23.78 25.17
CA ASN A 254 16.46 -24.96 24.79
C ASN A 254 15.94 -24.83 23.35
N PRO A 255 16.77 -25.13 22.33
CA PRO A 255 16.40 -25.01 20.93
C PRO A 255 15.13 -25.77 20.57
N GLY A 256 14.20 -25.10 19.90
CA GLY A 256 12.92 -25.66 19.49
C GLY A 256 12.12 -24.71 18.61
N PRO A 257 10.94 -25.13 18.11
CA PRO A 257 10.12 -24.29 17.26
C PRO A 257 9.58 -23.08 18.04
N PRO A 258 9.73 -21.83 17.52
CA PRO A 258 9.27 -20.62 18.21
C PRO A 258 7.74 -20.60 18.42
N GLY A 259 7.00 -21.37 17.61
CA GLY A 259 5.55 -21.57 17.76
C GLY A 259 5.11 -22.19 19.10
N LYS A 260 6.03 -22.68 19.94
CA LYS A 260 5.74 -23.04 21.34
C LYS A 260 5.34 -21.83 22.18
N PHE A 261 5.89 -20.66 21.85
CA PHE A 261 5.69 -19.40 22.57
C PHE A 261 4.98 -18.33 21.71
N TYR A 262 4.99 -18.49 20.38
CA TYR A 262 4.30 -17.62 19.41
C TYR A 262 2.97 -18.22 18.88
N PRO A 263 2.02 -17.38 18.44
CA PRO A 263 1.97 -15.92 18.59
C PRO A 263 1.33 -15.54 19.94
N PHE A 264 1.91 -14.58 20.66
CA PHE A 264 1.24 -13.90 21.78
C PHE A 264 0.35 -12.72 21.31
N MET A 265 0.16 -12.60 19.98
CA MET A 265 -0.56 -11.51 19.30
C MET A 265 -2.09 -11.64 19.28
N SER A 266 -2.68 -12.70 19.85
CA SER A 266 -4.13 -12.94 19.81
C SER A 266 -4.75 -13.03 21.22
N GLY A 267 -4.87 -11.89 21.90
CA GLY A 267 -5.56 -11.77 23.19
C GLY A 267 -4.69 -12.09 24.41
N LYS A 268 -5.34 -12.22 25.58
CA LYS A 268 -4.67 -12.44 26.88
C LYS A 268 -3.78 -13.69 26.83
N ILE A 269 -2.55 -13.60 27.33
CA ILE A 269 -1.71 -14.78 27.58
C ILE A 269 -2.51 -15.71 28.50
N LYS A 270 -2.69 -16.96 28.08
CA LYS A 270 -3.51 -17.91 28.84
C LYS A 270 -2.71 -18.51 30.00
N PRO A 271 -3.24 -18.60 31.23
CA PRO A 271 -2.56 -19.20 32.39
C PRO A 271 -1.93 -20.57 32.13
N GLU A 272 -2.58 -21.38 31.32
CA GLU A 272 -2.15 -22.73 30.99
C GLU A 272 -1.08 -22.79 29.88
N SER A 273 -0.79 -21.67 29.21
CA SER A 273 0.11 -21.64 28.05
C SER A 273 1.58 -21.82 28.44
N PRO A 274 2.41 -22.42 27.56
CA PRO A 274 3.86 -22.50 27.77
C PRO A 274 4.50 -21.14 28.01
N LEU A 275 4.00 -20.09 27.33
CA LEU A 275 4.48 -18.73 27.49
C LEU A 275 4.16 -18.17 28.88
N TRP A 276 2.97 -18.38 29.42
CA TRP A 276 2.62 -17.93 30.77
C TRP A 276 3.56 -18.50 31.82
N LYS A 277 3.75 -19.83 31.78
CA LYS A 277 4.65 -20.53 32.70
C LYS A 277 6.09 -20.06 32.59
N LEU A 278 6.54 -19.75 31.37
CA LEU A 278 7.88 -19.22 31.12
C LEU A 278 8.05 -17.80 31.70
N ILE A 279 7.06 -16.93 31.50
CA ILE A 279 7.08 -15.57 32.04
C ILE A 279 7.09 -15.62 33.58
N GLU A 280 6.26 -16.47 34.19
CA GLU A 280 6.26 -16.67 35.65
C GLU A 280 7.59 -17.24 36.17
N SER A 281 8.18 -18.22 35.46
CA SER A 281 9.45 -18.82 35.88
C SER A 281 10.63 -17.83 35.84
N LYS A 282 10.55 -16.80 34.99
CA LYS A 282 11.50 -15.70 34.92
C LYS A 282 11.13 -14.51 35.85
N GLY A 283 10.12 -14.66 36.71
CA GLY A 283 9.78 -13.68 37.75
C GLY A 283 8.92 -12.50 37.29
N HIS A 284 8.32 -12.56 36.10
CA HIS A 284 7.42 -11.53 35.59
C HIS A 284 5.95 -11.92 35.83
N ASP A 285 5.07 -10.93 35.99
CA ASP A 285 3.62 -11.14 36.09
C ASP A 285 2.98 -11.10 34.69
N PRO A 286 2.50 -12.24 34.15
CA PRO A 286 1.92 -12.29 32.80
C PRO A 286 0.70 -11.40 32.60
N LYS A 287 0.03 -10.96 33.68
CA LYS A 287 -1.13 -10.07 33.62
C LYS A 287 -0.78 -8.63 33.27
N LYS A 288 0.48 -8.22 33.44
CA LYS A 288 0.94 -6.84 33.21
C LYS A 288 1.19 -6.53 31.73
N PHE A 289 1.29 -7.56 30.88
CA PHE A 289 1.49 -7.39 29.45
C PHE A 289 0.15 -7.00 28.79
N LYS A 290 0.04 -5.75 28.34
CA LYS A 290 -1.16 -5.20 27.68
C LYS A 290 -1.42 -5.95 26.36
N HIS A 291 -2.69 -6.18 26.04
CA HIS A 291 -3.12 -6.88 24.82
C HIS A 291 -4.09 -6.01 24.00
N THR A 292 -4.21 -6.34 22.72
CA THR A 292 -5.16 -5.77 21.75
C THR A 292 -6.51 -5.49 22.39
N ALA A 293 -6.87 -4.21 22.51
CA ALA A 293 -8.28 -3.86 22.63
C ALA A 293 -8.96 -4.31 21.33
N ALA A 294 -10.09 -4.99 21.44
CA ALA A 294 -10.91 -5.30 20.28
C ALA A 294 -11.16 -4.00 19.50
N ARG A 295 -10.95 -4.06 18.17
CA ARG A 295 -11.17 -3.00 17.17
C ARG A 295 -12.07 -1.86 17.69
N PRO A 296 -11.57 -0.62 17.85
CA PRO A 296 -12.45 0.53 18.05
C PRO A 296 -13.15 0.81 16.71
N GLY A 297 -14.36 0.29 16.53
CA GLY A 297 -15.12 0.48 15.29
C GLY A 297 -16.40 -0.35 15.11
N ALA A 298 -16.67 -1.34 15.96
CA ALA A 298 -17.98 -2.01 15.96
C ALA A 298 -19.01 -1.16 16.72
N ARG A 299 -19.49 -0.06 16.13
CA ARG A 299 -20.79 0.49 16.52
C ARG A 299 -21.87 -0.48 16.07
N ALA A 300 -22.79 -0.76 16.98
CA ALA A 300 -23.91 -1.67 16.81
C ALA A 300 -24.72 -1.34 15.55
N GLY A 301 -24.94 -2.36 14.71
CA GLY A 301 -25.79 -2.31 13.53
C GLY A 301 -26.20 -3.71 13.12
N THR A 302 -27.29 -4.19 13.75
CA THR A 302 -28.21 -5.26 13.31
C THR A 302 -27.61 -6.53 12.68
N GLY A 303 -27.52 -7.59 13.48
CA GLY A 303 -27.11 -8.91 13.00
C GLY A 303 -28.12 -9.58 12.07
N VAL A 304 -27.60 -10.41 11.17
CA VAL A 304 -28.29 -11.58 10.62
C VAL A 304 -27.47 -12.81 11.06
N PRO A 305 -28.07 -13.80 11.75
CA PRO A 305 -27.34 -14.95 12.27
C PRO A 305 -27.22 -16.08 11.25
N GLY A 306 -26.01 -16.66 11.13
CA GLY A 306 -25.81 -18.02 10.60
C GLY A 306 -24.86 -18.15 9.41
N ALA A 307 -23.55 -18.33 9.68
CA ALA A 307 -22.65 -19.12 8.83
C ALA A 307 -21.38 -19.53 9.63
N PRO A 308 -20.85 -20.75 9.45
CA PRO A 308 -19.82 -21.30 10.34
C PRO A 308 -18.41 -20.79 10.03
N ARG A 309 -17.60 -20.64 11.09
CA ARG A 309 -16.15 -20.34 11.00
C ARG A 309 -15.36 -21.64 10.83
N ALA A 310 -14.66 -21.80 9.71
CA ALA A 310 -13.64 -22.83 9.55
C ALA A 310 -12.24 -22.23 9.79
N ARG A 311 -11.45 -22.94 10.62
CA ARG A 311 -10.07 -22.64 11.01
C ARG A 311 -9.12 -23.44 10.12
N GLY A 312 -8.01 -22.84 9.72
CA GLY A 312 -6.83 -23.55 9.19
C GLY A 312 -5.57 -22.73 9.45
N ARG A 313 -4.60 -23.32 10.16
CA ARG A 313 -3.30 -22.75 10.57
C ARG A 313 -2.21 -23.29 9.64
N VAL A 314 -1.21 -22.48 9.29
CA VAL A 314 0.18 -22.93 9.11
C VAL A 314 1.12 -21.84 9.62
N GLY A 315 2.13 -22.22 10.42
CA GLY A 315 3.07 -21.31 11.11
C GLY A 315 4.41 -21.11 10.37
N PRO A 316 5.32 -20.27 10.89
CA PRO A 316 6.50 -19.79 10.19
C PRO A 316 7.81 -20.49 10.62
N GLY A 317 8.76 -20.60 9.69
CA GLY A 317 10.19 -20.83 9.97
C GLY A 317 11.02 -19.62 9.53
N ALA A 318 11.97 -19.20 10.36
CA ALA A 318 13.11 -18.33 10.02
C ALA A 318 14.21 -19.16 9.30
N PRO A 319 15.33 -18.63 8.74
CA PRO A 319 15.81 -17.25 8.50
C PRO A 319 15.50 -16.82 7.04
N ARG A 320 16.07 -15.72 6.48
CA ARG A 320 15.90 -15.41 5.03
C ARG A 320 16.50 -16.53 4.17
N SER A 321 15.72 -17.58 3.93
CA SER A 321 15.81 -18.35 2.69
C SER A 321 15.24 -17.47 1.59
N ILE A 322 15.70 -17.68 0.35
CA ILE A 322 14.83 -17.67 -0.83
C ILE A 322 13.39 -17.89 -0.33
N SER A 323 12.49 -16.92 -0.45
CA SER A 323 11.13 -17.10 0.07
C SER A 323 10.66 -18.48 -0.41
N SER A 324 9.94 -19.26 0.40
CA SER A 324 9.52 -20.61 0.00
C SER A 324 8.79 -20.62 -1.36
N TYR A 325 8.34 -19.46 -1.80
CA TYR A 325 7.68 -19.19 -3.06
C TYR A 325 8.59 -18.70 -4.19
N THR A 326 9.83 -18.28 -3.90
CA THR A 326 10.78 -17.78 -4.90
C THR A 326 11.12 -18.91 -5.87
N GLN A 327 10.75 -18.71 -7.13
CA GLN A 327 11.02 -19.66 -8.20
C GLN A 327 12.43 -19.44 -8.77
N THR A 328 12.95 -20.43 -9.49
CA THR A 328 14.19 -20.25 -10.25
C THR A 328 13.93 -19.39 -11.48
N GLY A 329 14.95 -18.67 -11.96
CA GLY A 329 14.87 -17.97 -13.25
C GLY A 329 14.46 -18.89 -14.40
N ALA A 330 14.98 -20.13 -14.41
CA ALA A 330 14.59 -21.14 -15.39
C ALA A 330 13.10 -21.51 -15.32
N SER A 331 12.51 -21.61 -14.13
CA SER A 331 11.07 -21.87 -13.97
C SER A 331 10.23 -20.68 -14.44
N TYR A 332 10.66 -19.45 -14.10
CA TYR A 332 10.01 -18.23 -14.56
C TYR A 332 10.02 -18.12 -16.09
N ASP A 333 11.19 -18.31 -16.70
CA ASP A 333 11.36 -18.27 -18.15
C ASP A 333 10.58 -19.39 -18.84
N HIS A 334 10.51 -20.58 -18.24
CA HIS A 334 9.70 -21.69 -18.75
C HIS A 334 8.22 -21.33 -18.83
N VAL A 335 7.67 -20.68 -17.79
CA VAL A 335 6.29 -20.21 -17.79
C VAL A 335 6.07 -19.19 -18.91
N LEU A 336 6.95 -18.19 -19.05
CA LEU A 336 6.84 -17.19 -20.12
C LEU A 336 6.96 -17.81 -21.52
N GLN A 337 7.85 -18.79 -21.68
CA GLN A 337 7.99 -19.54 -22.93
C GLN A 337 6.71 -20.30 -23.27
N LYS A 338 6.06 -20.93 -22.29
CA LYS A 338 4.79 -21.63 -22.49
C LYS A 338 3.65 -20.69 -22.88
N PHE A 339 3.60 -19.48 -22.31
CA PHE A 339 2.68 -18.44 -22.77
C PHE A 339 2.95 -18.04 -24.23
N ALA A 340 4.22 -17.86 -24.61
CA ALA A 340 4.59 -17.48 -25.98
C ALA A 340 4.38 -18.60 -27.02
N GLU A 341 4.58 -19.86 -26.63
CA GLU A 341 4.41 -21.05 -27.47
C GLU A 341 2.93 -21.35 -27.71
N HIS A 342 2.13 -21.43 -26.64
CA HIS A 342 0.75 -21.91 -26.73
C HIS A 342 -0.26 -20.80 -26.99
N LYS A 343 0.02 -19.56 -26.56
CA LYS A 343 -0.77 -18.33 -26.80
C LYS A 343 -2.25 -18.36 -26.37
N ALA A 344 -2.75 -19.46 -25.82
CA ALA A 344 -4.15 -19.63 -25.44
C ALA A 344 -4.24 -20.20 -24.02
N CYS A 345 -4.91 -19.46 -23.13
CA CYS A 345 -5.20 -19.86 -21.76
C CYS A 345 -6.71 -20.09 -21.58
N ALA A 346 -7.09 -21.26 -21.07
CA ALA A 346 -8.47 -21.57 -20.73
C ALA A 346 -8.77 -21.10 -19.31
N VAL A 347 -9.72 -20.19 -19.15
CA VAL A 347 -10.05 -19.54 -17.87
C VAL A 347 -11.44 -19.97 -17.42
N LEU A 348 -11.54 -20.66 -16.28
CA LEU A 348 -12.83 -21.12 -15.77
C LEU A 348 -13.24 -20.36 -14.51
N ARG A 349 -14.44 -19.81 -14.58
CA ARG A 349 -15.24 -19.37 -13.43
C ARG A 349 -16.58 -20.06 -13.51
N THR A 350 -16.93 -20.80 -12.46
CA THR A 350 -18.24 -21.46 -12.38
C THR A 350 -18.75 -21.47 -10.94
N PRO A 351 -20.07 -21.28 -10.72
CA PRO A 351 -20.67 -21.50 -9.41
C PRO A 351 -20.95 -22.99 -9.13
N ILE A 352 -20.77 -23.88 -10.12
CA ILE A 352 -21.10 -25.30 -10.02
C ILE A 352 -19.94 -26.07 -9.39
N GLU A 353 -20.15 -26.56 -8.17
CA GLU A 353 -19.18 -27.38 -7.44
C GLU A 353 -18.85 -28.68 -8.20
N GLY A 354 -17.57 -29.08 -8.20
CA GLY A 354 -17.10 -30.30 -8.87
C GLY A 354 -17.02 -30.23 -10.41
N ALA A 355 -17.49 -29.15 -11.05
CA ALA A 355 -17.38 -29.00 -12.50
C ALA A 355 -16.00 -28.54 -12.98
N CYS A 356 -15.15 -28.05 -12.08
CA CYS A 356 -13.89 -27.39 -12.43
C CYS A 356 -12.87 -28.33 -13.11
N THR A 357 -12.50 -29.43 -12.44
CA THR A 357 -11.54 -30.42 -12.96
C THR A 357 -12.01 -31.05 -14.29
N PRO A 358 -13.24 -31.59 -14.40
CA PRO A 358 -13.70 -32.19 -15.67
C PRO A 358 -13.74 -31.21 -16.84
N ALA A 359 -14.15 -29.96 -16.61
CA ALA A 359 -14.16 -28.94 -17.65
C ALA A 359 -12.73 -28.59 -18.10
N MET A 360 -11.78 -28.42 -17.18
CA MET A 360 -10.38 -28.18 -17.53
C MET A 360 -9.77 -29.37 -18.27
N ASP A 361 -10.11 -30.60 -17.90
CA ASP A 361 -9.70 -31.81 -18.62
C ASP A 361 -10.22 -31.83 -20.05
N ALA A 362 -11.47 -31.47 -20.27
CA ALA A 362 -12.02 -31.33 -21.62
C ALA A 362 -11.26 -30.27 -22.44
N ALA A 363 -10.95 -29.12 -21.84
CA ALA A 363 -10.16 -28.09 -22.51
C ALA A 363 -8.74 -28.59 -22.87
N VAL A 364 -8.08 -29.31 -21.96
CA VAL A 364 -6.75 -29.90 -22.20
C VAL A 364 -6.80 -31.02 -23.25
N ALA A 365 -7.84 -31.86 -23.25
CA ALA A 365 -8.08 -32.86 -24.28
C ALA A 365 -8.30 -32.24 -25.66
N GLY A 366 -8.89 -31.03 -25.70
CA GLY A 366 -8.99 -30.22 -26.92
C GLY A 366 -7.71 -29.47 -27.31
N GLY A 367 -6.65 -29.55 -26.49
CA GLY A 367 -5.30 -29.09 -26.82
C GLY A 367 -4.78 -27.89 -26.02
N PHE A 368 -5.53 -27.37 -25.04
CA PHE A 368 -4.99 -26.35 -24.14
C PHE A 368 -3.83 -26.89 -23.30
N LYS A 369 -2.86 -26.02 -23.02
CA LYS A 369 -1.69 -26.29 -22.16
C LYS A 369 -1.55 -25.30 -21.01
N LEU A 370 -2.34 -24.23 -21.03
CA LEU A 370 -2.41 -23.18 -20.01
C LEU A 370 -3.85 -23.14 -19.50
N VAL A 371 -4.04 -23.25 -18.19
CA VAL A 371 -5.36 -23.18 -17.54
C VAL A 371 -5.33 -22.23 -16.35
N GLU A 372 -6.38 -21.42 -16.18
CA GLU A 372 -6.56 -20.46 -15.08
C GLU A 372 -7.82 -20.81 -14.29
N PHE A 373 -7.64 -21.23 -13.04
CA PHE A 373 -8.73 -21.45 -12.08
C PHE A 373 -9.02 -20.17 -11.33
N THR A 374 -10.27 -19.73 -11.23
CA THR A 374 -10.60 -18.47 -10.54
C THR A 374 -10.99 -18.70 -9.08
N LEU A 375 -10.46 -17.90 -8.14
CA LEU A 375 -10.77 -17.99 -6.69
C LEU A 375 -12.25 -17.77 -6.34
N THR A 376 -13.02 -17.22 -7.29
CA THR A 376 -14.48 -17.09 -7.20
C THR A 376 -15.24 -18.40 -7.43
N THR A 377 -14.55 -19.47 -7.83
CA THR A 377 -15.12 -20.82 -8.00
C THR A 377 -15.09 -21.55 -6.65
N PRO A 378 -16.20 -22.17 -6.19
CA PRO A 378 -16.21 -22.97 -4.98
C PRO A 378 -15.15 -24.08 -5.02
N GLY A 379 -14.38 -24.25 -3.93
CA GLY A 379 -13.35 -25.28 -3.85
C GLY A 379 -12.17 -25.09 -4.82
N CYS A 380 -11.95 -23.87 -5.32
CA CYS A 380 -10.92 -23.57 -6.33
C CYS A 380 -9.52 -24.10 -5.94
N LEU A 381 -9.03 -23.77 -4.75
CA LEU A 381 -7.67 -24.14 -4.34
C LEU A 381 -7.51 -25.65 -4.14
N ASP A 382 -8.54 -26.34 -3.63
CA ASP A 382 -8.52 -27.80 -3.51
C ASP A 382 -8.49 -28.45 -4.89
N SER A 383 -9.26 -27.90 -5.84
CA SER A 383 -9.25 -28.34 -7.24
C SER A 383 -7.88 -28.11 -7.88
N VAL A 384 -7.23 -26.97 -7.62
CA VAL A 384 -5.89 -26.66 -8.15
C VAL A 384 -4.86 -27.63 -7.57
N ALA A 385 -4.91 -27.92 -6.27
CA ALA A 385 -4.01 -28.87 -5.61
C ALA A 385 -4.12 -30.28 -6.21
N GLU A 386 -5.33 -30.77 -6.42
CA GLU A 386 -5.58 -32.06 -7.07
C GLU A 386 -5.14 -32.03 -8.55
N TYR A 387 -5.53 -31.00 -9.28
CA TYR A 387 -5.30 -30.88 -10.71
C TYR A 387 -3.80 -30.80 -11.05
N ALA A 388 -3.08 -29.89 -10.41
CA ALA A 388 -1.67 -29.64 -10.68
C ALA A 388 -0.76 -30.81 -10.26
N ALA A 389 -1.13 -31.56 -9.21
CA ALA A 389 -0.40 -32.75 -8.79
C ALA A 389 -0.52 -33.90 -9.82
N ASN A 390 -1.70 -34.03 -10.44
CA ASN A 390 -2.00 -35.13 -11.36
C ASN A 390 -1.63 -34.82 -12.83
N ARG A 391 -1.40 -33.55 -13.18
CA ARG A 391 -1.16 -33.07 -14.56
C ARG A 391 0.02 -32.10 -14.64
N PRO A 392 1.24 -32.54 -14.27
CA PRO A 392 2.42 -31.67 -14.22
C PRO A 392 2.80 -31.07 -15.59
N GLU A 393 2.33 -31.64 -16.69
CA GLU A 393 2.53 -31.14 -18.06
C GLU A 393 1.62 -29.96 -18.43
N VAL A 394 0.59 -29.66 -17.63
CA VAL A 394 -0.32 -28.54 -17.84
C VAL A 394 0.08 -27.39 -16.93
N LEU A 395 0.27 -26.22 -17.52
CA LEU A 395 0.58 -25.02 -16.76
C LEU A 395 -0.68 -24.48 -16.09
N THR A 396 -0.79 -24.75 -14.80
CA THR A 396 -1.95 -24.39 -13.99
C THR A 396 -1.69 -23.05 -13.29
N GLY A 397 -2.59 -22.08 -13.43
CA GLY A 397 -2.54 -20.80 -12.74
C GLY A 397 -3.83 -20.50 -11.99
N VAL A 398 -3.77 -19.48 -11.15
CA VAL A 398 -4.91 -19.04 -10.34
C VAL A 398 -5.23 -17.57 -10.58
N GLY A 399 -6.49 -17.33 -10.89
CA GLY A 399 -7.08 -16.03 -11.16
C GLY A 399 -7.97 -15.50 -10.05
N THR A 400 -8.35 -14.23 -10.17
CA THR A 400 -9.10 -13.48 -9.14
C THR A 400 -8.32 -13.33 -7.82
N VAL A 401 -6.99 -13.29 -7.89
CA VAL A 401 -6.12 -13.00 -6.73
C VAL A 401 -6.23 -11.52 -6.37
N MET A 402 -6.55 -11.21 -5.11
CA MET A 402 -6.78 -9.83 -4.63
C MET A 402 -5.87 -9.44 -3.47
N SER A 403 -4.99 -10.34 -3.02
CA SER A 403 -4.05 -10.10 -1.92
C SER A 403 -2.82 -11.01 -2.05
N VAL A 404 -1.73 -10.65 -1.36
CA VAL A 404 -0.53 -11.51 -1.30
C VAL A 404 -0.84 -12.86 -0.63
N ASP A 405 -1.79 -12.90 0.31
CA ASP A 405 -2.24 -14.15 0.93
C ASP A 405 -2.95 -15.08 -0.05
N ASP A 406 -3.81 -14.54 -0.91
CA ASP A 406 -4.42 -15.31 -2.03
C ASP A 406 -3.33 -15.88 -2.95
N ALA A 407 -2.32 -15.08 -3.30
CA ALA A 407 -1.22 -15.50 -4.16
C ALA A 407 -0.43 -16.65 -3.50
N LYS A 408 -0.08 -16.53 -2.21
CA LYS A 408 0.59 -17.59 -1.46
C LYS A 408 -0.21 -18.88 -1.44
N ARG A 409 -1.49 -18.81 -1.09
CA ARG A 409 -2.39 -19.98 -1.07
C ARG A 409 -2.53 -20.63 -2.46
N ALA A 410 -2.55 -19.84 -3.52
CA ALA A 410 -2.53 -20.34 -4.89
C ALA A 410 -1.23 -21.08 -5.22
N MET A 411 -0.08 -20.52 -4.86
CA MET A 411 1.22 -21.17 -5.05
C MET A 411 1.35 -22.45 -4.22
N ASP A 412 0.85 -22.45 -2.98
CA ASP A 412 0.81 -23.64 -2.11
C ASP A 412 -0.05 -24.77 -2.72
N ALA A 413 -1.13 -24.39 -3.41
CA ALA A 413 -1.95 -25.33 -4.18
C ALA A 413 -1.28 -25.82 -5.48
N GLY A 414 -0.09 -25.34 -5.83
CA GLY A 414 0.65 -25.79 -7.01
C GLY A 414 0.48 -24.93 -8.26
N ALA A 415 -0.08 -23.72 -8.14
CA ALA A 415 -0.11 -22.76 -9.23
C ALA A 415 1.31 -22.41 -9.72
N LYS A 416 1.42 -22.14 -11.02
CA LYS A 416 2.66 -21.75 -11.71
C LYS A 416 2.67 -20.29 -12.15
N PHE A 417 1.49 -19.66 -12.20
CA PHE A 417 1.33 -18.23 -12.48
C PHE A 417 0.09 -17.68 -11.76
N ILE A 418 0.11 -16.36 -11.56
CA ILE A 418 -0.91 -15.62 -10.79
C ILE A 418 -1.61 -14.61 -11.68
N VAL A 419 -2.93 -14.50 -11.54
CA VAL A 419 -3.76 -13.56 -12.31
C VAL A 419 -4.67 -12.79 -11.35
N SER A 420 -4.74 -11.48 -11.53
CA SER A 420 -5.67 -10.61 -10.79
C SER A 420 -6.59 -9.88 -11.79
N PRO A 421 -7.83 -9.53 -11.40
CA PRO A 421 -8.77 -8.85 -12.30
C PRO A 421 -8.43 -7.37 -12.47
N VAL A 422 -7.59 -6.82 -11.60
CA VAL A 422 -7.11 -5.44 -11.62
C VAL A 422 -5.64 -5.42 -11.18
N ILE A 423 -4.97 -4.27 -11.27
CA ILE A 423 -3.65 -4.09 -10.65
C ILE A 423 -3.83 -4.08 -9.13
N VAL A 424 -3.20 -5.04 -8.46
CA VAL A 424 -3.02 -5.06 -7.01
C VAL A 424 -1.51 -4.90 -6.77
N PRO A 425 -1.01 -3.67 -6.53
CA PRO A 425 0.43 -3.38 -6.57
C PRO A 425 1.29 -4.31 -5.72
N GLU A 426 0.83 -4.61 -4.51
CA GLU A 426 1.50 -5.50 -3.56
C GLU A 426 1.59 -6.95 -4.06
N VAL A 427 0.59 -7.44 -4.81
CA VAL A 427 0.64 -8.78 -5.42
C VAL A 427 1.64 -8.81 -6.58
N VAL A 428 1.66 -7.76 -7.41
CA VAL A 428 2.57 -7.66 -8.56
C VAL A 428 4.01 -7.62 -8.08
N GLN A 429 4.31 -6.75 -7.11
CA GLN A 429 5.65 -6.62 -6.51
C GLN A 429 6.09 -7.92 -5.85
N TRP A 430 5.22 -8.53 -5.04
CA TRP A 430 5.53 -9.81 -4.40
C TRP A 430 5.81 -10.91 -5.42
N CYS A 431 5.03 -11.01 -6.51
CA CYS A 431 5.30 -11.97 -7.58
C CYS A 431 6.64 -11.70 -8.27
N ALA A 432 6.96 -10.44 -8.57
CA ALA A 432 8.21 -10.05 -9.19
C ALA A 432 9.43 -10.39 -8.31
N GLU A 433 9.38 -10.08 -7.01
CA GLU A 433 10.42 -10.42 -6.04
C GLU A 433 10.62 -11.93 -5.88
N ASN A 434 9.59 -12.72 -6.18
CA ASN A 434 9.61 -14.18 -6.08
C ASN A 434 9.77 -14.89 -7.42
N MET A 435 10.07 -14.18 -8.52
CA MET A 435 10.18 -14.80 -9.85
C MET A 435 8.93 -15.62 -10.21
N ILE A 436 7.74 -15.13 -9.85
CA ILE A 436 6.45 -15.73 -10.21
C ILE A 436 5.87 -14.90 -11.34
N VAL A 437 5.48 -15.56 -12.44
CA VAL A 437 4.79 -14.88 -13.54
C VAL A 437 3.42 -14.42 -13.07
N CYS A 438 3.18 -13.12 -13.15
CA CYS A 438 1.88 -12.53 -12.86
C CYS A 438 1.29 -11.80 -14.07
N ALA A 439 -0.02 -11.85 -14.21
CA ALA A 439 -0.78 -11.15 -15.24
C ALA A 439 -1.91 -10.32 -14.61
N PRO A 440 -1.64 -9.10 -14.12
CA PRO A 440 -2.67 -8.23 -13.57
C PRO A 440 -3.58 -7.65 -14.65
N GLY A 441 -4.87 -7.52 -14.31
CA GLY A 441 -5.88 -6.88 -15.14
C GLY A 441 -5.67 -5.37 -15.29
N CYS A 442 -5.75 -4.88 -16.51
CA CYS A 442 -5.59 -3.49 -16.93
C CYS A 442 -6.63 -3.20 -18.02
N GLN A 443 -7.15 -1.97 -18.11
CA GLN A 443 -8.04 -1.55 -19.20
C GLN A 443 -7.43 -0.43 -20.05
N THR A 444 -6.44 0.30 -19.54
CA THR A 444 -5.82 1.45 -20.20
C THR A 444 -4.30 1.26 -20.41
N PRO A 445 -3.68 1.95 -21.38
CA PRO A 445 -2.23 1.90 -21.56
C PRO A 445 -1.46 2.37 -20.31
N THR A 446 -1.98 3.35 -19.58
CA THR A 446 -1.37 3.85 -18.33
C THR A 446 -1.29 2.76 -17.27
N GLU A 447 -2.39 2.02 -17.06
CA GLU A 447 -2.42 0.87 -16.14
C GLU A 447 -1.45 -0.21 -16.60
N MET A 448 -1.42 -0.55 -17.90
CA MET A 448 -0.49 -1.55 -18.44
C MET A 448 0.97 -1.18 -18.20
N VAL A 449 1.34 0.10 -18.38
CA VAL A 449 2.69 0.61 -18.07
C VAL A 449 2.96 0.55 -16.57
N GLN A 450 1.98 0.85 -15.72
CA GLN A 450 2.13 0.73 -14.27
C GLN A 450 2.38 -0.72 -13.85
N ALA A 451 1.61 -1.68 -14.38
CA ALA A 451 1.82 -3.10 -14.14
C ALA A 451 3.22 -3.56 -14.58
N TRP A 452 3.66 -3.14 -15.78
CA TRP A 452 5.00 -3.44 -16.28
C TRP A 452 6.10 -2.87 -15.39
N LYS A 453 5.99 -1.60 -14.95
CA LYS A 453 6.94 -0.96 -14.03
C LYS A 453 7.02 -1.65 -12.67
N LEU A 454 5.93 -2.25 -12.20
CA LEU A 454 5.87 -3.03 -10.98
C LEU A 454 6.47 -4.45 -11.13
N GLY A 455 6.84 -4.85 -12.35
CA GLY A 455 7.49 -6.13 -12.63
C GLY A 455 6.58 -7.20 -13.24
N ALA A 456 5.33 -6.88 -13.63
CA ALA A 456 4.46 -7.83 -14.31
C ALA A 456 4.96 -8.13 -15.74
N PRO A 457 5.23 -9.38 -16.10
CA PRO A 457 5.68 -9.73 -17.45
C PRO A 457 4.56 -9.78 -18.49
N ILE A 458 3.31 -9.87 -18.07
CA ILE A 458 2.11 -10.00 -18.91
C ILE A 458 1.05 -9.01 -18.41
N GLN A 459 0.35 -8.34 -19.32
CA GLN A 459 -0.71 -7.37 -19.01
C GLN A 459 -2.06 -7.91 -19.49
N LYS A 460 -2.92 -8.33 -18.56
CA LYS A 460 -4.25 -8.84 -18.90
C LYS A 460 -5.14 -7.65 -19.26
N LEU A 461 -5.64 -7.59 -20.50
CA LEU A 461 -6.62 -6.59 -20.90
C LEU A 461 -8.01 -7.05 -20.43
N PHE A 462 -8.54 -6.40 -19.39
CA PHE A 462 -9.75 -6.80 -18.67
C PHE A 462 -10.33 -5.63 -17.84
N PRO A 463 -11.66 -5.55 -17.61
CA PRO A 463 -12.72 -6.40 -18.14
C PRO A 463 -13.12 -6.03 -19.57
N GLY A 464 -13.29 -7.02 -20.44
CA GLY A 464 -13.62 -6.74 -21.82
C GLY A 464 -12.41 -6.32 -22.64
N VAL A 465 -12.54 -6.43 -23.95
CA VAL A 465 -11.56 -5.99 -24.95
C VAL A 465 -12.09 -4.77 -25.69
N MET A 466 -12.27 -3.68 -24.93
CA MET A 466 -12.84 -2.43 -25.46
C MET A 466 -12.00 -1.91 -26.64
N GLY A 467 -12.60 -1.87 -27.84
CA GLY A 467 -11.92 -1.45 -29.08
C GLY A 467 -11.28 -2.59 -29.90
N GLY A 468 -11.40 -3.84 -29.47
CA GLY A 468 -11.07 -5.00 -30.29
C GLY A 468 -9.58 -5.17 -30.64
N PRO A 469 -9.26 -5.96 -31.69
CA PRO A 469 -7.88 -6.13 -32.17
C PRO A 469 -7.20 -4.82 -32.56
N ASN A 470 -7.94 -3.83 -33.08
CA ASN A 470 -7.38 -2.53 -33.45
C ASN A 470 -6.82 -1.76 -32.27
N TRP A 471 -7.46 -1.85 -31.10
CA TRP A 471 -6.94 -1.27 -29.88
C TRP A 471 -5.63 -1.93 -29.48
N VAL A 472 -5.56 -3.26 -29.50
CA VAL A 472 -4.34 -4.01 -29.20
C VAL A 472 -3.21 -3.63 -30.15
N LYS A 473 -3.50 -3.49 -31.45
CA LYS A 473 -2.55 -3.03 -32.45
C LYS A 473 -2.00 -1.64 -32.14
N ALA A 474 -2.86 -0.70 -31.81
CA ALA A 474 -2.46 0.67 -31.48
C ALA A 474 -1.56 0.72 -30.23
N VAL A 475 -1.93 -0.01 -29.17
CA VAL A 475 -1.17 -0.04 -27.92
C VAL A 475 0.16 -0.78 -28.11
N SER A 476 0.16 -1.93 -28.77
CA SER A 476 1.39 -2.71 -29.01
C SER A 476 2.38 -1.97 -29.89
N ALA A 477 1.90 -1.18 -30.86
CA ALA A 477 2.76 -0.31 -31.68
C ALA A 477 3.40 0.82 -30.86
N ALA A 478 2.68 1.41 -29.91
CA ALA A 478 3.18 2.49 -29.07
C ALA A 478 4.04 1.99 -27.89
N LEU A 479 3.76 0.79 -27.37
CA LEU A 479 4.33 0.23 -26.15
C LEU A 479 4.82 -1.22 -26.42
N PRO A 480 5.86 -1.40 -27.24
CA PRO A 480 6.33 -2.72 -27.69
C PRO A 480 6.94 -3.58 -26.58
N MET A 481 7.19 -3.03 -25.39
CA MET A 481 7.69 -3.77 -24.23
C MET A 481 6.59 -4.59 -23.52
N LEU A 482 5.31 -4.30 -23.78
CA LEU A 482 4.19 -4.96 -23.12
C LEU A 482 3.87 -6.31 -23.77
N ARG A 483 3.41 -7.27 -22.96
CA ARG A 483 2.86 -8.54 -23.46
C ARG A 483 1.38 -8.59 -23.12
N ILE A 484 0.57 -8.06 -24.02
CA ILE A 484 -0.87 -7.91 -23.80
C ILE A 484 -1.55 -9.28 -23.93
N ASN A 485 -2.38 -9.61 -22.94
CA ASN A 485 -3.25 -10.79 -22.90
C ASN A 485 -4.73 -10.34 -22.87
N PRO A 486 -5.39 -10.20 -24.04
CA PRO A 486 -6.84 -9.98 -24.11
C PRO A 486 -7.62 -11.13 -23.46
N THR A 487 -8.45 -10.82 -22.46
CA THR A 487 -9.30 -11.80 -21.76
C THR A 487 -10.72 -11.29 -21.60
N SER A 488 -11.71 -12.19 -21.73
CA SER A 488 -13.15 -11.90 -21.61
C SER A 488 -13.64 -11.00 -22.74
N GLY A 489 -14.08 -11.60 -23.86
CA GLY A 489 -14.51 -10.90 -25.09
C GLY A 489 -13.69 -11.25 -26.34
N VAL A 490 -12.81 -12.27 -26.23
CA VAL A 490 -12.14 -12.90 -27.36
C VAL A 490 -12.97 -14.10 -27.79
N GLU A 491 -13.57 -14.01 -28.98
CA GLU A 491 -14.35 -15.08 -29.59
C GLU A 491 -13.46 -15.96 -30.48
N ILE A 492 -13.93 -17.16 -30.85
CA ILE A 492 -13.15 -18.12 -31.66
C ILE A 492 -12.76 -17.52 -33.02
N ASP A 493 -13.69 -16.81 -33.66
CA ASP A 493 -13.51 -16.18 -34.97
C ASP A 493 -12.61 -14.93 -34.94
N THR A 494 -12.51 -14.25 -33.80
CA THR A 494 -11.68 -13.05 -33.63
C THR A 494 -10.30 -13.34 -33.02
N ALA A 495 -10.07 -14.55 -32.50
CA ALA A 495 -8.82 -14.94 -31.84
C ALA A 495 -7.59 -14.67 -32.70
N ALA A 496 -7.63 -15.03 -33.99
CA ALA A 496 -6.48 -14.86 -34.87
C ALA A 496 -6.14 -13.38 -35.11
N ASP A 497 -7.16 -12.51 -35.14
CA ASP A 497 -6.97 -11.08 -35.38
C ASP A 497 -6.29 -10.39 -34.20
N TYR A 498 -6.58 -10.78 -32.95
CA TYR A 498 -5.87 -10.27 -31.78
C TYR A 498 -4.38 -10.62 -31.80
N LEU A 499 -4.04 -11.84 -32.19
CA LEU A 499 -2.64 -12.28 -32.27
C LEU A 499 -1.90 -11.55 -33.40
N ARG A 500 -2.51 -11.41 -34.58
CA ARG A 500 -1.95 -10.59 -35.68
C ARG A 500 -1.83 -9.11 -35.31
N ALA A 501 -2.68 -8.62 -34.42
CA ALA A 501 -2.60 -7.28 -33.85
C ALA A 501 -1.49 -7.09 -32.80
N GLY A 502 -0.76 -8.14 -32.42
CA GLY A 502 0.35 -8.07 -31.47
C GLY A 502 0.03 -8.52 -30.05
N ALA A 503 -1.14 -9.13 -29.81
CA ALA A 503 -1.38 -9.81 -28.53
C ALA A 503 -0.34 -10.92 -28.32
N GLY A 504 0.26 -10.98 -27.13
CA GLY A 504 1.24 -12.02 -26.79
C GLY A 504 0.60 -13.37 -26.49
N SER A 505 -0.64 -13.36 -25.99
CA SER A 505 -1.47 -14.54 -25.71
C SER A 505 -2.93 -14.10 -25.53
N LEU A 506 -3.86 -15.04 -25.37
CA LEU A 506 -5.30 -14.81 -25.22
C LEU A 506 -5.85 -15.61 -24.03
N GLY A 507 -6.82 -15.04 -23.32
CA GLY A 507 -7.59 -15.72 -22.28
C GLY A 507 -9.03 -15.99 -22.72
N PHE A 508 -9.41 -17.27 -22.78
CA PHE A 508 -10.74 -17.71 -23.18
C PHE A 508 -11.56 -18.09 -21.96
N VAL A 509 -12.68 -17.39 -21.74
CA VAL A 509 -13.59 -17.62 -20.61
C VAL A 509 -14.84 -18.37 -21.11
N ALA A 510 -15.99 -17.71 -21.17
CA ALA A 510 -17.23 -18.28 -21.71
C ALA A 510 -17.09 -18.89 -23.12
N PRO A 511 -16.27 -18.36 -24.05
CA PRO A 511 -16.06 -18.99 -25.35
C PRO A 511 -15.40 -20.37 -25.29
N ALA A 512 -14.60 -20.66 -24.26
CA ALA A 512 -14.06 -22.00 -24.01
C ALA A 512 -14.99 -22.86 -23.14
N PHE A 513 -15.76 -22.20 -22.25
CA PHE A 513 -16.63 -22.86 -21.28
C PHE A 513 -18.05 -22.28 -21.33
N PRO A 514 -18.85 -22.60 -22.37
CA PRO A 514 -20.24 -22.13 -22.41
C PRO A 514 -21.00 -22.62 -21.16
N PRO A 515 -21.74 -21.75 -20.46
CA PRO A 515 -22.40 -22.11 -19.20
C PRO A 515 -23.30 -23.35 -19.31
N ASP A 516 -24.04 -23.49 -20.42
CA ASP A 516 -24.94 -24.62 -20.64
C ASP A 516 -24.20 -25.95 -20.78
N LEU A 517 -23.03 -25.97 -21.43
CA LEU A 517 -22.23 -27.19 -21.56
C LEU A 517 -21.63 -27.61 -20.22
N VAL A 518 -21.16 -26.64 -19.42
CA VAL A 518 -20.66 -26.90 -18.06
C VAL A 518 -21.78 -27.42 -17.17
N ALA A 519 -22.99 -26.83 -17.25
CA ALA A 519 -24.16 -27.25 -16.49
C ALA A 519 -24.63 -28.66 -16.87
N ASN A 520 -24.63 -28.98 -18.16
CA ASN A 520 -25.05 -30.28 -18.69
C ASN A 520 -23.95 -31.35 -18.64
N LYS A 521 -22.76 -31.02 -18.16
CA LYS A 521 -21.58 -31.90 -18.14
C LYS A 521 -21.18 -32.41 -19.53
N ASP A 522 -21.39 -31.59 -20.56
CA ASP A 522 -21.03 -31.90 -21.94
C ASP A 522 -19.54 -31.64 -22.19
N TRP A 523 -18.70 -32.53 -21.67
CA TRP A 523 -17.25 -32.47 -21.76
C TRP A 523 -16.73 -32.71 -23.18
N ASP A 524 -17.44 -33.50 -23.98
CA ASP A 524 -17.11 -33.73 -25.38
C ASP A 524 -17.32 -32.45 -26.20
N GLY A 525 -18.43 -31.73 -25.95
CA GLY A 525 -18.69 -30.42 -26.52
C GLY A 525 -17.61 -29.39 -26.17
N ILE A 526 -17.17 -29.33 -24.90
CA ILE A 526 -16.08 -28.44 -24.47
C ILE A 526 -14.75 -28.83 -25.17
N SER A 527 -14.47 -30.12 -25.31
CA SER A 527 -13.27 -30.61 -26.01
C SER A 527 -13.26 -30.20 -27.49
N GLU A 528 -14.42 -30.25 -28.15
CA GLU A 528 -14.58 -29.82 -29.54
C GLU A 528 -14.41 -28.31 -29.71
N ILE A 529 -14.98 -27.52 -28.79
CA ILE A 529 -14.76 -26.06 -28.75
C ILE A 529 -13.28 -25.74 -28.56
N ALA A 530 -12.61 -26.42 -27.63
CA ALA A 530 -11.19 -26.24 -27.39
C ALA A 530 -10.34 -26.55 -28.64
N ARG A 531 -10.66 -27.60 -29.40
CA ARG A 531 -10.00 -27.88 -30.70
C ARG A 531 -10.17 -26.74 -31.70
N LYS A 532 -11.37 -26.15 -31.78
CA LYS A 532 -11.64 -25.01 -32.67
C LYS A 532 -10.85 -23.77 -32.24
N ILE A 533 -10.78 -23.48 -30.94
CA ILE A 533 -9.96 -22.37 -30.42
C ILE A 533 -8.48 -22.59 -30.77
N GLN A 534 -7.95 -23.79 -30.54
CA GLN A 534 -6.56 -24.11 -30.86
C GLN A 534 -6.27 -23.99 -32.36
N ALA A 535 -7.19 -24.40 -33.22
CA ALA A 535 -7.07 -24.21 -34.66
C ALA A 535 -7.06 -22.72 -35.05
N ALA A 536 -7.94 -21.91 -34.47
CA ALA A 536 -7.99 -20.47 -34.71
C ALA A 536 -6.69 -19.77 -34.26
N VAL A 537 -6.19 -20.10 -33.07
CA VAL A 537 -4.92 -19.56 -32.54
C VAL A 537 -3.73 -19.93 -33.42
N LYS A 538 -3.68 -21.16 -33.95
CA LYS A 538 -2.62 -21.61 -34.87
C LYS A 538 -2.67 -20.97 -36.26
N SER A 539 -3.82 -20.42 -36.65
CA SER A 539 -4.00 -19.77 -37.95
C SER A 539 -3.51 -18.32 -38.00
N ALA A 540 -3.12 -17.77 -36.84
CA ALA A 540 -2.57 -16.43 -36.69
C ALA A 540 -1.06 -16.42 -36.94
#